data_AF-A0A812XIU7-F1
#
_entry.id   AF-A0A812XIU7-F1
#
_cell.length_a   1.000
_cell.length_b   1.000
_cell.length_c   1.000
_cell.angle_alpha   90.00
_cell.angle_beta   90.00
_cell.angle_gamma   90.00
#
_symmetry.space_group_name_H-M   'P 1'
#
loop_
_entity.id
_entity.type
_entity.pdbx_description
1 polymer ?
#
loop_
_entity_poly.entity_id
_entity_poly.type
_entity_poly.pdbx_seq_one_letter_code
_entity_poly.pdbx_strand_id
1 'polypeptide(L)'
;MTPGRVSVICDDKVWTDPEIQLKDFWKEGCTLTALETPAWGVARLETLKAKFLKHGKLEKEADGCRKHDAELPDGLALPSILIELMKMGVKWTFKDLFHLEIFVLTDEANLSIFGDEECREDWREEHGDDTCANTWWLCIGNSSEYDYYYVNAKEDSPDFGQVRHIVNNCDEESIYTQAPFDNFLDAVERYVDAQERLQTDSDEEGTNFSEYNREPIGRKPPKRHRL
;
A
#
# COMPACT_ATOMS: atom_id res chain seq x y z
N MET A 1 -18.20 -4.51 -15.83
CA MET A 1 -17.72 -3.20 -16.32
C MET A 1 -17.12 -2.49 -15.12
N THR A 2 -15.79 -2.40 -15.06
CA THR A 2 -15.09 -1.64 -14.01
C THR A 2 -15.45 -0.16 -14.20
N PRO A 3 -15.87 0.59 -13.16
CA PRO A 3 -16.12 2.01 -13.31
C PRO A 3 -14.81 2.70 -13.69
N GLY A 4 -14.73 3.24 -14.90
CA GLY A 4 -13.60 4.08 -15.30
C GLY A 4 -13.52 5.30 -14.39
N ARG A 5 -12.29 5.70 -14.03
CA ARG A 5 -12.07 6.95 -13.28
C ARG A 5 -12.36 8.14 -14.18
N VAL A 6 -12.94 9.17 -13.58
CA VAL A 6 -13.42 10.36 -14.28
C VAL A 6 -12.76 11.58 -13.65
N SER A 7 -12.04 12.36 -14.45
CA SER A 7 -11.56 13.69 -14.05
C SER A 7 -12.40 14.74 -14.77
N VAL A 8 -12.71 15.84 -14.10
CA VAL A 8 -13.45 16.95 -14.74
C VAL A 8 -12.44 18.01 -15.19
N ILE A 9 -12.47 18.35 -16.48
CA ILE A 9 -11.66 19.45 -17.02
C ILE A 9 -12.58 20.66 -17.16
N CYS A 10 -12.24 21.74 -16.47
CA CYS A 10 -12.91 23.03 -16.62
C CYS A 10 -11.85 24.14 -16.72
N ASP A 11 -11.91 24.94 -17.77
CA ASP A 11 -11.05 26.12 -18.01
C ASP A 11 -9.54 25.86 -17.77
N ASP A 12 -8.96 24.87 -18.47
CA ASP A 12 -7.54 24.47 -18.41
C ASP A 12 -7.02 24.01 -17.04
N LYS A 13 -7.91 23.73 -16.07
CA LYS A 13 -7.56 23.14 -14.78
C LYS A 13 -8.06 21.70 -14.67
N VAL A 14 -7.14 20.79 -14.33
CA VAL A 14 -7.44 19.38 -14.05
C VAL A 14 -7.67 19.21 -12.57
N TRP A 15 -8.85 18.71 -12.19
CA TRP A 15 -9.21 18.39 -10.81
C TRP A 15 -9.17 16.87 -10.63
N THR A 16 -8.36 16.38 -9.70
CA THR A 16 -8.09 14.94 -9.49
C THR A 16 -8.58 14.40 -8.14
N ASP A 17 -9.48 15.12 -7.46
CA ASP A 17 -9.92 14.73 -6.12
C ASP A 17 -10.91 13.55 -6.17
N PRO A 18 -10.75 12.51 -5.30
CA PRO A 18 -11.57 11.30 -5.35
C PRO A 18 -13.00 11.45 -4.83
N GLU A 19 -13.38 12.61 -4.24
CA GLU A 19 -14.70 12.85 -3.65
C GLU A 19 -15.58 13.86 -4.38
N ILE A 20 -15.33 14.14 -5.66
CA ILE A 20 -16.21 15.03 -6.41
C ILE A 20 -17.51 14.29 -6.77
N GLN A 21 -18.58 14.57 -6.03
CA GLN A 21 -19.92 14.14 -6.42
C GLN A 21 -20.29 14.83 -7.75
N LEU A 22 -20.53 14.04 -8.81
CA LEU A 22 -20.93 14.44 -10.18
C LEU A 22 -22.10 15.46 -10.26
N LYS A 23 -22.77 15.73 -9.14
CA LYS A 23 -23.93 16.62 -9.00
C LYS A 23 -23.57 18.09 -9.17
N ASP A 24 -22.32 18.46 -8.88
CA ASP A 24 -21.91 19.87 -8.71
C ASP A 24 -21.34 20.53 -9.98
N PHE A 25 -21.22 19.80 -11.10
CA PHE A 25 -20.46 20.24 -12.28
C PHE A 25 -21.27 20.63 -13.52
N TRP A 26 -22.59 20.86 -13.40
CA TRP A 26 -23.43 21.36 -14.50
C TRP A 26 -23.30 22.89 -14.70
N LYS A 27 -22.08 23.40 -14.82
CA LYS A 27 -21.83 24.76 -15.34
C LYS A 27 -21.55 24.68 -16.83
N GLU A 28 -22.14 25.59 -17.60
CA GLU A 28 -21.89 25.73 -19.03
C GLU A 28 -20.38 25.91 -19.28
N GLY A 29 -19.76 24.99 -20.02
CA GLY A 29 -18.34 25.06 -20.43
C GLY A 29 -17.41 23.96 -19.91
N CYS A 30 -17.79 23.15 -18.91
CA CYS A 30 -16.94 22.04 -18.47
C CYS A 30 -17.09 20.80 -19.36
N THR A 31 -15.97 20.21 -19.78
CA THR A 31 -15.94 18.92 -20.50
C THR A 31 -15.49 17.82 -19.56
N LEU A 32 -16.32 16.78 -19.47
CA LEU A 32 -15.99 15.56 -18.74
C LEU A 32 -15.10 14.70 -19.63
N THR A 33 -13.81 14.69 -19.35
CA THR A 33 -12.87 13.80 -20.03
C THR A 33 -12.50 12.69 -19.06
N ALA A 34 -12.99 11.47 -19.31
CA ALA A 34 -12.49 10.30 -18.62
C ALA A 34 -10.99 10.20 -18.88
N LEU A 35 -10.17 10.57 -17.90
CA LEU A 35 -8.75 10.27 -17.90
C LEU A 35 -8.63 8.80 -17.50
N GLU A 36 -8.65 7.93 -18.50
CA GLU A 36 -8.29 6.54 -18.30
C GLU A 36 -6.83 6.51 -17.85
N THR A 37 -6.61 6.26 -16.56
CA THR A 37 -5.27 5.88 -16.11
C THR A 37 -4.91 4.61 -16.87
N PRO A 38 -3.77 4.54 -17.57
CA PRO A 38 -3.41 3.35 -18.34
C PRO A 38 -3.49 2.12 -17.44
N ALA A 39 -4.19 1.08 -17.89
CA ALA A 39 -4.30 -0.18 -17.18
C ALA A 39 -2.91 -0.69 -16.78
N TRP A 40 -2.80 -1.35 -15.63
CA TRP A 40 -1.52 -1.89 -15.21
C TRP A 40 -1.04 -2.98 -16.18
N GLY A 41 0.24 -2.92 -16.48
CA GLY A 41 0.93 -3.87 -17.35
C GLY A 41 2.43 -3.72 -17.20
N VAL A 42 3.18 -4.57 -17.90
CA VAL A 42 4.65 -4.67 -17.76
C VAL A 42 5.35 -3.32 -17.93
N ALA A 43 4.92 -2.48 -18.88
CA ALA A 43 5.56 -1.17 -19.11
C ALA A 43 5.40 -0.20 -17.92
N ARG A 44 4.22 -0.15 -17.29
CA ARG A 44 3.97 0.69 -16.11
C ARG A 44 4.70 0.13 -14.88
N LEU A 45 4.72 -1.19 -14.72
CA LEU A 45 5.52 -1.85 -13.69
C LEU A 45 7.02 -1.57 -13.83
N GLU A 46 7.58 -1.56 -15.04
CA GLU A 46 8.98 -1.20 -15.27
C GLU A 46 9.27 0.28 -14.92
N THR A 47 8.28 1.16 -15.12
CA THR A 47 8.39 2.56 -14.70
C THR A 47 8.39 2.67 -13.16
N LEU A 48 7.50 1.95 -12.48
CA LEU A 48 7.48 1.87 -11.02
C LEU A 48 8.79 1.28 -10.47
N LYS A 49 9.30 0.23 -11.11
CA LYS A 49 10.58 -0.42 -10.79
C LYS A 49 11.75 0.54 -10.87
N ALA A 50 11.80 1.39 -11.89
CA ALA A 50 12.84 2.40 -12.00
C ALA A 50 12.84 3.34 -10.78
N LYS A 51 11.66 3.73 -10.28
CA LYS A 51 11.53 4.57 -9.07
C LYS A 51 11.99 3.84 -7.81
N PHE A 52 11.59 2.57 -7.63
CA PHE A 52 12.06 1.76 -6.50
C PHE A 52 13.58 1.54 -6.52
N LEU A 53 14.17 1.31 -7.69
CA LEU A 53 15.63 1.14 -7.83
C LEU A 53 16.40 2.45 -7.62
N LYS A 54 15.78 3.60 -7.89
CA LYS A 54 16.36 4.92 -7.60
C LYS A 54 16.46 5.18 -6.10
N HIS A 55 15.46 4.74 -5.33
CA HIS A 55 15.26 5.12 -3.92
C HIS A 55 15.35 3.95 -2.93
N GLY A 56 15.84 2.81 -3.38
CA GLY A 56 15.79 1.60 -2.59
C GLY A 56 16.37 0.42 -3.35
N LYS A 57 15.67 -0.71 -3.31
CA LYS A 57 16.15 -1.94 -3.93
C LYS A 57 15.03 -2.87 -4.35
N LEU A 58 15.42 -3.82 -5.20
CA LEU A 58 14.60 -4.92 -5.64
C LEU A 58 15.36 -6.22 -5.41
N GLU A 59 14.76 -7.15 -4.70
CA GLU A 59 15.36 -8.42 -4.34
C GLU A 59 14.68 -9.56 -5.12
N LYS A 60 15.51 -10.45 -5.68
CA LYS A 60 15.04 -11.63 -6.42
C LYS A 60 14.73 -12.81 -5.51
N GLU A 61 15.28 -12.79 -4.31
CA GLU A 61 15.05 -13.76 -3.23
C GLU A 61 15.04 -12.99 -1.92
N ALA A 62 14.15 -13.36 -1.00
CA ALA A 62 14.05 -12.79 0.33
C ALA A 62 13.45 -13.84 1.29
N ASP A 63 14.01 -13.95 2.48
CA ASP A 63 13.53 -14.90 3.48
C ASP A 63 12.09 -14.58 3.89
N GLY A 64 11.28 -15.62 4.09
CA GLY A 64 9.86 -15.48 4.43
C GLY A 64 8.96 -14.98 3.29
N CYS A 65 9.48 -14.77 2.08
CA CYS A 65 8.71 -14.30 0.93
C CYS A 65 8.43 -15.43 -0.08
N ARG A 66 7.20 -15.47 -0.61
CA ARG A 66 6.78 -16.38 -1.68
C ARG A 66 7.36 -15.95 -3.03
N LYS A 67 7.60 -16.93 -3.89
CA LYS A 67 7.87 -16.73 -5.32
C LYS A 67 6.56 -16.61 -6.10
N HIS A 68 6.62 -16.05 -7.32
CA HIS A 68 5.44 -15.79 -8.14
C HIS A 68 4.68 -17.06 -8.57
N ASP A 69 5.35 -18.21 -8.53
CA ASP A 69 4.88 -19.55 -8.91
C ASP A 69 4.72 -20.46 -7.70
N ALA A 70 4.77 -19.91 -6.48
CA ALA A 70 4.49 -20.69 -5.28
C ALA A 70 3.07 -21.25 -5.33
N GLU A 71 2.94 -22.55 -5.02
CA GLU A 71 1.64 -23.17 -4.88
C GLU A 71 0.85 -22.50 -3.74
N LEU A 72 -0.40 -22.17 -4.03
CA LEU A 72 -1.36 -21.68 -3.06
C LEU A 72 -2.37 -22.78 -2.74
N PRO A 73 -2.97 -22.77 -1.53
CA PRO A 73 -4.09 -23.63 -1.19
C PRO A 73 -5.23 -23.55 -2.22
N ASP A 74 -6.00 -24.63 -2.35
CA ASP A 74 -7.14 -24.71 -3.27
C ASP A 74 -8.12 -23.55 -3.07
N GLY A 75 -8.54 -22.93 -4.18
CA GLY A 75 -9.45 -21.78 -4.19
C GLY A 75 -8.76 -20.43 -3.95
N LEU A 76 -7.44 -20.41 -3.77
CA LEU A 76 -6.66 -19.18 -3.67
C LEU A 76 -5.85 -18.90 -4.95
N ALA A 77 -5.79 -17.64 -5.34
CA ALA A 77 -5.02 -17.16 -6.46
C ALA A 77 -4.35 -15.81 -6.15
N LEU A 78 -3.23 -15.52 -6.81
CA LEU A 78 -2.66 -14.17 -6.79
C LEU A 78 -3.30 -13.33 -7.92
N PRO A 79 -3.62 -12.05 -7.68
CA PRO A 79 -3.97 -11.13 -8.77
C PRO A 79 -2.89 -11.15 -9.86
N SER A 80 -3.31 -11.20 -11.12
CA SER A 80 -2.38 -11.39 -12.26
C SER A 80 -1.26 -10.36 -12.31
N ILE A 81 -1.55 -9.09 -12.01
CA ILE A 81 -0.54 -8.05 -12.00
C ILE A 81 0.41 -8.15 -10.79
N LEU A 82 -0.04 -8.71 -9.66
CA LEU A 82 0.84 -9.04 -8.53
C LEU A 82 1.87 -10.11 -8.95
N ILE A 83 1.44 -11.13 -9.71
CA ILE A 83 2.34 -12.14 -10.28
C ILE A 83 3.40 -11.48 -11.18
N GLU A 84 2.99 -10.55 -12.06
CA GLU A 84 3.95 -9.83 -12.92
C GLU A 84 4.94 -8.97 -12.13
N LEU A 85 4.48 -8.31 -11.06
CA LEU A 85 5.34 -7.58 -10.12
C LEU A 85 6.34 -8.52 -9.43
N MET A 86 5.89 -9.70 -8.97
CA MET A 86 6.74 -10.69 -8.30
C MET A 86 7.77 -11.34 -9.24
N LYS A 87 7.46 -11.50 -10.53
CA LYS A 87 8.44 -11.93 -11.56
C LYS A 87 9.60 -10.94 -11.68
N MET A 88 9.33 -9.65 -11.51
CA MET A 88 10.37 -8.61 -11.53
C MET A 88 11.20 -8.61 -10.24
N GLY A 89 10.60 -8.89 -9.08
CA GLY A 89 11.30 -9.09 -7.81
C GLY A 89 10.33 -9.54 -6.71
N VAL A 90 10.78 -10.42 -5.82
CA VAL A 90 9.94 -10.97 -4.74
C VAL A 90 9.77 -10.02 -3.57
N LYS A 91 10.70 -9.07 -3.42
CA LYS A 91 10.64 -8.00 -2.43
C LYS A 91 11.11 -6.69 -3.04
N TRP A 92 10.26 -5.69 -2.97
CA TRP A 92 10.51 -4.33 -3.42
C TRP A 92 10.61 -3.46 -2.18
N THR A 93 11.71 -2.75 -2.00
CA THR A 93 11.88 -1.82 -0.88
C THR A 93 12.08 -0.43 -1.44
N PHE A 94 11.20 0.49 -1.06
CA PHE A 94 11.38 1.92 -1.22
C PHE A 94 11.81 2.48 0.14
N LYS A 95 13.01 3.06 0.20
CA LYS A 95 13.60 3.52 1.47
C LYS A 95 14.24 4.89 1.25
N ASP A 96 13.39 5.90 1.32
CA ASP A 96 13.80 7.30 1.28
C ASP A 96 13.37 8.01 2.57
N LEU A 97 12.59 9.10 2.49
CA LEU A 97 12.00 9.78 3.66
C LEU A 97 11.11 8.87 4.51
N PHE A 98 10.49 7.89 3.86
CA PHE A 98 9.62 6.90 4.47
C PHE A 98 9.90 5.50 3.89
N HIS A 99 9.41 4.49 4.60
CA HIS A 99 9.60 3.08 4.27
C HIS A 99 8.33 2.52 3.62
N LEU A 100 8.48 1.81 2.51
CA LEU A 100 7.42 1.01 1.91
C LEU A 100 8.05 -0.25 1.32
N GLU A 101 7.51 -1.41 1.64
CA GLU A 101 7.87 -2.67 1.01
C GLU A 101 6.66 -3.36 0.40
N ILE A 102 6.91 -4.04 -0.72
CA ILE A 102 5.94 -4.89 -1.39
C ILE A 102 6.57 -6.27 -1.54
N PHE A 103 5.93 -7.28 -0.97
CA PHE A 103 6.36 -8.68 -0.94
C PHE A 103 5.16 -9.56 -0.65
N VAL A 104 5.18 -10.85 -0.92
CA VAL A 104 4.10 -11.75 -0.45
C VAL A 104 4.67 -12.70 0.60
N LEU A 105 4.15 -12.68 1.83
CA LEU A 105 4.69 -13.56 2.89
C LEU A 105 4.26 -15.02 2.74
N THR A 106 5.12 -15.92 3.22
CA THR A 106 4.74 -17.31 3.50
C THR A 106 3.82 -17.37 4.72
N ASP A 107 3.08 -18.46 4.89
CA ASP A 107 2.15 -18.60 6.03
C ASP A 107 2.90 -18.57 7.37
N GLU A 108 4.08 -19.18 7.42
CA GLU A 108 4.96 -19.17 8.59
C GLU A 108 5.43 -17.75 8.95
N ALA A 109 5.88 -16.97 7.96
CA ALA A 109 6.31 -15.60 8.21
C ALA A 109 5.12 -14.69 8.57
N ASN A 110 3.95 -14.92 7.96
CA ASN A 110 2.73 -14.17 8.23
C ASN A 110 2.24 -14.33 9.67
N LEU A 111 2.43 -15.51 10.29
CA LEU A 111 2.01 -15.75 11.68
C LEU A 111 2.69 -14.78 12.67
N SER A 112 3.94 -14.42 12.39
CA SER A 112 4.71 -13.50 13.24
C SER A 112 4.13 -12.08 13.30
N ILE A 113 3.28 -11.71 12.33
CA ILE A 113 2.61 -10.40 12.32
C ILE A 113 1.54 -10.31 13.41
N PHE A 114 0.85 -11.42 13.66
CA PHE A 114 -0.13 -11.56 14.73
C PHE A 114 0.53 -11.97 16.06
N GLY A 115 1.80 -12.36 16.05
CA GLY A 115 2.54 -12.86 17.22
C GLY A 115 2.63 -14.39 17.19
N ASP A 116 1.49 -15.06 17.31
CA ASP A 116 1.34 -16.52 17.19
C ASP A 116 -0.10 -16.91 16.79
N GLU A 117 -0.43 -18.21 16.84
CA GLU A 117 -1.76 -18.69 16.44
C GLU A 117 -2.84 -18.36 17.47
N GLU A 118 -2.50 -18.22 18.76
CA GLU A 118 -3.44 -17.80 19.80
C GLU A 118 -3.86 -16.35 19.53
N CYS A 119 -2.89 -15.45 19.37
CA CYS A 119 -3.17 -14.05 19.05
C CYS A 119 -3.87 -13.87 17.68
N ARG A 120 -3.59 -14.74 16.70
CA ARG A 120 -4.30 -14.73 15.41
C ARG A 120 -5.78 -15.14 15.55
N GLU A 121 -6.08 -16.09 16.44
CA GLU A 121 -7.48 -16.45 16.75
C GLU A 121 -8.18 -15.31 17.48
N ASP A 122 -7.53 -14.70 18.48
CA ASP A 122 -8.08 -13.54 19.18
C ASP A 122 -8.45 -12.41 18.19
N TRP A 123 -7.55 -12.12 17.24
CA TRP A 123 -7.82 -11.15 16.16
C TRP A 123 -9.07 -11.53 15.34
N ARG A 124 -9.27 -12.82 15.03
CA ARG A 124 -10.46 -13.31 14.31
C ARG A 124 -11.73 -13.12 15.14
N GLU A 125 -11.69 -13.38 16.43
CA GLU A 125 -12.85 -13.20 17.31
C GLU A 125 -13.27 -11.74 17.41
N GLU A 126 -12.30 -10.81 17.45
CA GLU A 126 -12.56 -9.37 17.60
C GLU A 126 -13.00 -8.69 16.30
N HIS A 127 -12.46 -9.12 15.15
CA HIS A 127 -12.72 -8.51 13.84
C HIS A 127 -13.78 -9.24 13.01
N GLY A 128 -14.19 -10.44 13.42
CA GLY A 128 -15.22 -11.25 12.77
C GLY A 128 -14.74 -12.03 11.54
N ASP A 129 -15.67 -12.70 10.86
CA ASP A 129 -15.38 -13.73 9.85
C ASP A 129 -14.66 -13.24 8.59
N ASP A 130 -14.71 -11.95 8.27
CA ASP A 130 -14.03 -11.36 7.10
C ASP A 130 -12.90 -10.43 7.56
N THR A 131 -11.88 -11.03 8.19
CA THR A 131 -10.64 -10.37 8.65
C THR A 131 -9.41 -10.89 7.90
N CYS A 132 -8.36 -10.06 7.86
CA CYS A 132 -7.00 -10.43 7.46
C CYS A 132 -6.40 -11.62 8.22
N ALA A 133 -6.91 -11.95 9.40
CA ALA A 133 -6.48 -13.13 10.16
C ALA A 133 -6.94 -14.46 9.55
N ASN A 134 -7.81 -14.46 8.54
CA ASN A 134 -8.12 -15.67 7.77
C ASN A 134 -6.98 -16.10 6.84
N THR A 135 -7.03 -17.34 6.35
CA THR A 135 -5.97 -17.93 5.50
C THR A 135 -6.01 -17.46 4.04
N TRP A 136 -7.12 -16.86 3.60
CA TRP A 136 -7.28 -16.34 2.25
C TRP A 136 -6.88 -14.87 2.09
N TRP A 137 -6.42 -14.23 3.15
CA TRP A 137 -5.81 -12.90 3.10
C TRP A 137 -4.29 -13.06 3.18
N LEU A 138 -3.58 -12.60 2.15
CA LEU A 138 -2.13 -12.72 2.06
C LEU A 138 -1.48 -11.38 2.36
N CYS A 139 -0.51 -11.33 3.28
CA CYS A 139 0.28 -10.13 3.51
C CYS A 139 1.12 -9.80 2.27
N ILE A 140 0.92 -8.62 1.70
CA ILE A 140 1.49 -8.15 0.43
C ILE A 140 2.51 -6.99 0.59
N GLY A 141 2.77 -6.54 1.81
CA GLY A 141 3.71 -5.47 2.06
C GLY A 141 3.54 -4.81 3.42
N ASN A 142 4.39 -3.81 3.68
CA ASN A 142 4.33 -2.99 4.88
C ASN A 142 4.85 -1.58 4.63
N SER A 143 4.46 -0.62 5.46
CA SER A 143 5.05 0.72 5.48
C SER A 143 5.81 1.03 6.78
N SER A 144 5.64 0.18 7.79
CA SER A 144 6.39 0.23 9.05
C SER A 144 6.52 -1.18 9.64
N GLU A 145 7.09 -1.28 10.84
CA GLU A 145 7.10 -2.53 11.59
C GLU A 145 5.74 -2.89 12.21
N TYR A 146 4.73 -2.01 12.11
CA TYR A 146 3.39 -2.24 12.62
C TYR A 146 2.28 -2.14 11.55
N ASP A 147 2.58 -1.49 10.42
CA ASP A 147 1.63 -1.23 9.34
C ASP A 147 1.78 -2.23 8.19
N TYR A 148 0.79 -3.13 8.02
CA TYR A 148 0.84 -4.20 7.03
C TYR A 148 -0.35 -4.14 6.07
N TYR A 149 -0.12 -4.55 4.83
CA TYR A 149 -1.15 -4.59 3.79
C TYR A 149 -1.46 -6.04 3.42
N TYR A 150 -2.74 -6.38 3.31
CA TYR A 150 -3.22 -7.73 3.01
C TYR A 150 -4.11 -7.72 1.77
N VAL A 151 -3.91 -8.66 0.85
CA VAL A 151 -4.77 -8.84 -0.32
C VAL A 151 -5.71 -10.01 -0.15
N ASN A 152 -6.96 -9.87 -0.58
CA ASN A 152 -7.88 -10.98 -0.68
C ASN A 152 -7.48 -11.87 -1.87
N ALA A 153 -7.06 -13.09 -1.57
CA ALA A 153 -6.62 -14.07 -2.55
C ALA A 153 -7.69 -15.12 -2.89
N LYS A 154 -8.90 -15.00 -2.36
CA LYS A 154 -9.98 -15.97 -2.60
C LYS A 154 -10.58 -15.77 -3.99
N GLU A 155 -10.32 -16.70 -4.91
CA GLU A 155 -10.60 -16.53 -6.36
C GLU A 155 -12.09 -16.32 -6.68
N ASP A 156 -12.97 -16.98 -5.94
CA ASP A 156 -14.43 -16.89 -6.13
C ASP A 156 -15.08 -15.71 -5.37
N SER A 157 -14.28 -14.93 -4.63
CA SER A 157 -14.77 -13.79 -3.87
C SER A 157 -15.03 -12.58 -4.78
N PRO A 158 -16.14 -11.83 -4.58
CA PRO A 158 -16.33 -10.54 -5.24
C PRO A 158 -15.26 -9.52 -4.84
N ASP A 159 -14.58 -9.74 -3.71
CA ASP A 159 -13.52 -8.89 -3.18
C ASP A 159 -12.12 -9.37 -3.60
N PHE A 160 -11.99 -10.31 -4.53
CA PHE A 160 -10.70 -10.78 -5.01
C PHE A 160 -9.81 -9.61 -5.49
N GLY A 161 -8.64 -9.46 -4.87
CA GLY A 161 -7.74 -8.33 -5.10
C GLY A 161 -8.01 -7.06 -4.29
N GLN A 162 -9.04 -7.02 -3.43
CA GLN A 162 -9.20 -5.98 -2.41
C GLN A 162 -8.00 -5.98 -1.48
N VAL A 163 -7.55 -4.80 -1.04
CA VAL A 163 -6.47 -4.67 -0.05
C VAL A 163 -6.99 -4.05 1.24
N ARG A 164 -6.63 -4.66 2.35
CA ARG A 164 -6.83 -4.16 3.71
C ARG A 164 -5.50 -3.73 4.32
N HIS A 165 -5.57 -2.81 5.27
CA HIS A 165 -4.44 -2.34 6.06
C HIS A 165 -4.71 -2.71 7.52
N ILE A 166 -3.69 -3.28 8.16
CA ILE A 166 -3.70 -3.56 9.60
C ILE A 166 -2.60 -2.77 10.30
N VAL A 167 -2.89 -2.36 11.53
CA VAL A 167 -1.94 -1.78 12.48
C VAL A 167 -1.87 -2.72 13.67
N ASN A 168 -0.92 -3.66 13.63
CA ASN A 168 -0.97 -4.84 14.51
C ASN A 168 -0.81 -4.51 16.01
N ASN A 169 -0.08 -3.45 16.36
CA ASN A 169 0.11 -3.03 17.74
C ASN A 169 -1.06 -2.20 18.31
N CYS A 170 -1.98 -1.77 17.45
CA CYS A 170 -3.17 -1.00 17.82
C CYS A 170 -4.46 -1.83 17.70
N ASP A 171 -4.36 -3.07 17.23
CA ASP A 171 -5.53 -3.92 16.97
C ASP A 171 -6.52 -3.24 16.00
N GLU A 172 -6.01 -2.65 14.93
CA GLU A 172 -6.81 -1.98 13.92
C GLU A 172 -6.73 -2.69 12.57
N GLU A 173 -7.89 -2.87 11.93
CA GLU A 173 -8.01 -3.36 10.56
C GLU A 173 -9.02 -2.50 9.77
N SER A 174 -8.66 -2.12 8.55
CA SER A 174 -9.55 -1.36 7.67
C SER A 174 -9.34 -1.67 6.19
N ILE A 175 -10.35 -1.37 5.37
CA ILE A 175 -10.19 -1.45 3.92
C ILE A 175 -9.29 -0.31 3.45
N TYR A 176 -8.21 -0.66 2.75
CA TYR A 176 -7.27 0.30 2.17
C TYR A 176 -7.63 0.62 0.72
N THR A 177 -7.88 -0.40 -0.10
CA THR A 177 -8.39 -0.22 -1.47
C THR A 177 -9.40 -1.29 -1.84
N GLN A 178 -10.41 -0.90 -2.62
CA GLN A 178 -11.37 -1.83 -3.21
C GLN A 178 -10.72 -2.65 -4.33
N ALA A 179 -11.24 -3.85 -4.61
CA ALA A 179 -10.87 -4.61 -5.80
C ALA A 179 -11.13 -3.79 -7.08
N PRO A 180 -10.36 -4.00 -8.18
CA PRO A 180 -9.26 -4.95 -8.31
C PRO A 180 -7.94 -4.46 -7.69
N PHE A 181 -6.96 -5.36 -7.60
CA PHE A 181 -5.63 -5.12 -7.01
C PHE A 181 -4.89 -3.91 -7.62
N ASP A 182 -5.15 -3.58 -8.88
CA ASP A 182 -4.66 -2.38 -9.58
C ASP A 182 -4.85 -1.09 -8.77
N ASN A 183 -5.92 -0.99 -7.97
CA ASN A 183 -6.16 0.18 -7.11
C ASN A 183 -5.07 0.36 -6.04
N PHE A 184 -4.53 -0.75 -5.51
CA PHE A 184 -3.40 -0.70 -4.59
C PHE A 184 -2.13 -0.21 -5.29
N LEU A 185 -1.84 -0.71 -6.48
CA LEU A 185 -0.68 -0.25 -7.26
C LEU A 185 -0.79 1.23 -7.63
N ASP A 186 -1.99 1.73 -7.90
CA ASP A 186 -2.21 3.16 -8.08
C ASP A 186 -1.91 3.97 -6.81
N ALA A 187 -2.27 3.46 -5.63
CA ALA A 187 -1.94 4.10 -4.35
C ALA A 187 -0.42 4.12 -4.11
N VAL A 188 0.26 3.01 -4.40
CA VAL A 188 1.73 2.90 -4.36
C VAL A 188 2.39 3.91 -5.31
N GLU A 189 1.96 3.97 -6.57
CA GLU A 189 2.54 4.90 -7.54
C GLU A 189 2.35 6.36 -7.11
N ARG A 190 1.15 6.73 -6.64
CA ARG A 190 0.89 8.07 -6.10
C ARG A 190 1.75 8.40 -4.90
N TYR A 191 1.93 7.42 -4.00
CA TYR A 191 2.77 7.58 -2.83
C TYR A 191 4.22 7.86 -3.24
N VAL A 192 4.79 7.03 -4.11
CA VAL A 192 6.16 7.20 -4.62
C VAL A 192 6.31 8.54 -5.34
N ASP A 193 5.34 8.93 -6.18
CA ASP A 193 5.36 10.23 -6.87
C ASP A 193 5.32 11.42 -5.91
N ALA A 194 4.55 11.30 -4.82
CA ALA A 194 4.51 12.34 -3.79
C ALA A 194 5.86 12.46 -3.08
N GLN A 195 6.53 11.35 -2.79
CA GLN A 195 7.86 11.37 -2.18
C GLN A 195 8.91 12.00 -3.09
N GLU A 196 8.92 11.69 -4.38
CA GLU A 196 9.86 12.30 -5.33
C GLU A 196 9.67 13.82 -5.47
N ARG A 197 8.42 14.30 -5.39
CA ARG A 197 8.11 15.74 -5.39
C ARG A 197 8.64 16.44 -4.13
N LEU A 198 8.36 15.88 -2.95
CA LEU A 198 8.83 16.45 -1.68
C LEU A 198 10.36 16.56 -1.63
N GLN A 199 11.08 15.62 -2.22
CA GLN A 199 12.54 15.66 -2.30
C GLN A 199 13.03 16.79 -3.22
N THR A 200 12.43 16.92 -4.41
CA THR A 200 12.79 17.97 -5.37
C THR A 200 12.60 19.36 -4.75
N ASP A 201 11.47 19.57 -4.05
CA ASP A 201 11.19 20.83 -3.36
C ASP A 201 12.21 21.09 -2.23
N SER A 202 12.61 20.05 -1.48
CA SER A 202 13.62 20.17 -0.41
C SER A 202 15.03 20.48 -0.92
N ASP A 203 15.39 19.93 -2.09
CA ASP A 203 16.68 20.16 -2.75
C ASP A 203 16.75 21.58 -3.36
N GLU A 204 15.63 22.07 -3.89
CA GLU A 204 15.52 23.43 -4.45
C GLU A 204 15.47 24.52 -3.35
N GLU A 205 14.79 24.26 -2.23
CA GLU A 205 14.75 25.19 -1.09
C GLU A 205 16.00 25.11 -0.19
N GLY A 206 16.92 24.18 -0.44
CA GLY A 206 18.13 23.98 0.37
C GLY A 206 17.83 23.57 1.82
N THR A 207 16.60 23.14 2.11
CA THR A 207 16.16 22.73 3.44
C THR A 207 16.53 21.27 3.66
N ASN A 208 17.64 21.07 4.36
CA ASN A 208 18.11 19.74 4.74
C ASN A 208 17.16 19.12 5.79
N PHE A 209 16.15 18.37 5.36
CA PHE A 209 15.21 17.66 6.24
C PHE A 209 15.90 16.68 7.21
N SER A 210 17.17 16.33 6.96
CA SER A 210 17.96 15.46 7.85
C SER A 210 18.29 16.06 9.22
N GLU A 211 18.07 17.36 9.45
CA GLU A 211 18.31 17.99 10.75
C GLU A 211 17.15 17.85 11.76
N TYR A 212 15.94 17.46 11.35
CA TYR A 212 14.81 17.35 12.29
C TYR A 212 14.85 16.11 13.21
N ASN A 213 15.80 15.18 13.02
CA ASN A 213 15.95 13.98 13.85
C ASN A 213 17.25 13.92 14.66
N ARG A 214 17.90 15.07 14.96
CA ARG A 214 19.17 15.12 15.71
C ARG A 214 19.18 15.84 17.06
N GLU A 215 18.04 15.94 17.76
CA GLU A 215 18.08 16.25 19.19
C GLU A 215 17.33 15.21 20.05
N PRO A 216 18.02 14.49 20.97
CA PRO A 216 17.32 13.87 22.08
C PRO A 216 16.86 15.01 22.99
N ILE A 217 15.57 15.35 22.95
CA ILE A 217 14.99 16.24 23.94
C ILE A 217 15.07 15.53 25.28
N GLY A 218 16.16 15.80 26.02
CA GLY A 218 16.33 15.45 27.41
C GLY A 218 15.25 16.13 28.24
N ARG A 219 14.08 15.50 28.31
CA ARG A 219 13.07 15.85 29.31
C ARG A 219 13.61 15.40 30.67
N LYS A 220 14.16 16.34 31.44
CA LYS A 220 14.34 16.13 32.88
C LYS A 220 12.98 15.77 33.48
N PRO A 221 12.89 14.70 34.30
CA PRO A 221 11.64 14.37 34.95
C PRO A 221 11.24 15.50 35.91
N PRO A 222 9.94 15.83 36.03
CA PRO A 222 9.48 16.88 36.94
C PRO A 222 9.76 16.46 38.39
N LYS A 223 10.32 17.39 39.17
CA LYS A 223 10.56 17.20 40.60
C LYS A 223 9.22 16.96 41.30
N ARG A 224 9.06 15.78 41.90
CA ARG A 224 7.95 15.51 42.84
C ARG A 224 8.03 16.52 43.99
N HIS A 225 7.06 17.41 44.11
CA HIS A 225 6.80 18.09 45.37
C HIS A 225 6.25 17.05 46.35
N ARG A 226 6.96 16.87 47.48
CA ARG A 226 6.47 16.11 48.61
C ARG A 226 5.28 16.86 49.19
N LEU A 227 4.15 16.16 49.32
CA LEU A 227 3.18 16.37 50.38
C LEU A 227 3.44 15.31 51.43
#